data_AF-A0A167JMW0-F1
#
_entry.id   AF-A0A167JMW0-F1
#
_cell.length_a   1.000
_cell.length_b   1.000
_cell.length_c   1.000
_cell.angle_alpha   90.00
_cell.angle_beta   90.00
_cell.angle_gamma   90.00
#
_symmetry.space_group_name_H-M   'P 1'
#
loop_
_entity.id
_entity.type
_entity.pdbx_description
1 polymer ?
#
loop_
_entity_poly.entity_id
_entity_poly.type
_entity_poly.pdbx_seq_one_letter_code
_entity_poly.pdbx_strand_id
1 'polypeptide(L)'
;ALLSHIAREIYRRLQTGTLVKNGIVYHDVFSGKEATDCMAVILNHKNRNLALLVGRALDSQGFINEVNYEHRLRDSPGALYRFRSHHGLPVEMIDEEQRIKTKDDVLMDTKRVNGIFTVLTECYSPTCTRG
;
A
#
# COMPACT_ATOMS: atom_id res chain seq x y z
N ALA A 1 3.34 -9.03 13.11
CA ALA A 1 2.19 -9.10 12.17
C ALA A 1 2.65 -9.51 10.77
N LEU A 2 1.86 -10.25 10.00
CA LEU A 2 2.23 -10.67 8.64
C LEU A 2 1.93 -9.56 7.62
N LEU A 3 2.92 -9.20 6.79
CA LEU A 3 2.81 -8.07 5.89
C LEU A 3 1.79 -8.31 4.75
N SER A 4 1.61 -9.55 4.30
CA SER A 4 0.56 -9.92 3.33
C SER A 4 -0.84 -9.68 3.84
N HIS A 5 -1.08 -9.94 5.13
CA HIS A 5 -2.37 -9.68 5.77
C HIS A 5 -2.68 -8.18 5.77
N ILE A 6 -1.68 -7.37 6.11
CA ILE A 6 -1.80 -5.91 6.10
C ILE A 6 -2.02 -5.40 4.67
N ALA A 7 -1.27 -5.91 3.68
CA ALA A 7 -1.43 -5.57 2.27
C ALA A 7 -2.87 -5.82 1.76
N ARG A 8 -3.44 -6.98 2.11
CA ARG A 8 -4.82 -7.32 1.77
C ARG A 8 -5.83 -6.40 2.45
N GLU A 9 -5.61 -6.07 3.72
CA GLU A 9 -6.54 -5.24 4.47
C GLU A 9 -6.51 -3.78 4.01
N ILE A 10 -5.32 -3.23 3.74
CA ILE A 10 -5.20 -1.86 3.22
C ILE A 10 -5.81 -1.75 1.83
N TYR A 11 -5.64 -2.76 0.98
CA TYR A 11 -6.27 -2.78 -0.34
C TYR A 11 -7.80 -2.81 -0.26
N ARG A 12 -8.38 -3.47 0.74
CA ARG A 12 -9.84 -3.52 0.92
C ARG A 12 -10.41 -2.23 1.49
N ARG A 13 -9.68 -1.57 2.38
CA ARG A 13 -10.17 -0.41 3.13
C ARG A 13 -9.83 0.94 2.50
N LEU A 14 -8.67 1.04 1.83
CA LEU A 14 -8.22 2.28 1.24
C LEU A 14 -9.01 2.54 -0.05
N GLN A 15 -9.70 3.67 -0.09
CA GLN A 15 -10.42 4.10 -1.29
C GLN A 15 -9.45 4.74 -2.26
N THR A 16 -9.56 4.38 -3.54
CA THR A 16 -8.83 5.01 -4.64
C THR A 16 -9.79 5.86 -5.46
N GLY A 17 -9.30 6.98 -6.00
CA GLY A 17 -10.11 7.93 -6.75
C GLY A 17 -9.37 8.55 -7.92
N THR A 18 -10.01 9.55 -8.53
CA THR A 18 -9.40 10.40 -9.55
C THR A 18 -8.98 11.72 -8.92
N LEU A 19 -7.69 12.06 -8.99
CA LEU A 19 -7.13 13.29 -8.42
C LEU A 19 -6.43 14.11 -9.50
N VAL A 20 -6.52 15.44 -9.42
CA VAL A 20 -5.84 16.35 -10.34
C VAL A 20 -4.68 17.01 -9.63
N LYS A 21 -3.47 16.91 -10.19
CA LYS A 21 -2.27 17.57 -9.67
C LYS A 21 -1.49 18.19 -10.82
N ASN A 22 -1.18 19.49 -10.71
CA ASN A 22 -0.47 20.26 -11.74
C ASN A 22 -1.13 20.20 -13.13
N GLY A 23 -2.46 20.12 -13.20
CA GLY A 23 -3.20 20.00 -14.46
C GLY A 23 -3.22 18.59 -15.06
N ILE A 24 -2.58 17.62 -14.43
CA ILE A 24 -2.59 16.21 -14.83
C ILE A 24 -3.64 15.47 -14.00
N VAL A 25 -4.52 14.73 -14.67
CA VAL A 25 -5.53 13.87 -14.05
C VAL A 25 -4.92 12.49 -13.82
N TYR A 26 -4.95 12.04 -12.57
CA TYR A 26 -4.49 10.73 -12.15
C TYR A 26 -5.68 9.88 -11.71
N HIS A 27 -5.79 8.68 -12.25
CA HIS A 27 -6.86 7.72 -11.92
C HIS A 27 -6.35 6.61 -11.00
N ASP A 28 -7.25 6.01 -10.21
CA ASP A 28 -6.94 4.94 -9.26
C ASP A 28 -5.78 5.28 -8.31
N VAL A 29 -5.77 6.54 -7.84
CA VAL A 29 -4.75 7.06 -6.93
C VAL A 29 -5.33 7.39 -5.56
N PHE A 30 -4.44 7.45 -4.58
CA PHE A 30 -4.71 7.90 -3.22
C PHE A 30 -3.53 8.73 -2.72
N SER A 31 -3.76 9.58 -1.73
CA SER A 31 -2.68 10.36 -1.12
C SER A 31 -1.90 9.55 -0.08
N GLY A 32 -0.64 9.93 0.14
CA GLY A 32 0.20 9.33 1.18
C GLY A 32 -0.38 9.53 2.58
N LYS A 33 -1.09 10.64 2.80
CA LYS A 33 -1.83 10.90 4.04
C LYS A 33 -2.97 9.89 4.23
N GLU A 34 -3.80 9.65 3.22
CA GLU A 34 -4.90 8.66 3.30
C GLU A 34 -4.37 7.24 3.52
N ALA A 35 -3.29 6.88 2.84
CA ALA A 35 -2.63 5.59 3.05
C ALA A 35 -2.12 5.44 4.49
N THR A 36 -1.49 6.48 5.03
CA THR A 36 -0.97 6.49 6.41
C THR A 36 -2.10 6.42 7.43
N ASP A 37 -3.18 7.18 7.23
CA ASP A 37 -4.38 7.17 8.07
C ASP A 37 -5.04 5.78 8.09
N CYS A 38 -5.24 5.18 6.92
CA CYS A 38 -5.80 3.84 6.78
C CYS A 38 -4.90 2.78 7.46
N MET A 39 -3.59 2.89 7.29
CA MET A 39 -2.63 2.00 7.93
C MET A 39 -2.67 2.09 9.46
N ALA A 40 -2.76 3.30 10.02
CA ALA A 40 -2.90 3.49 11.47
C ALA A 40 -4.16 2.82 12.02
N VAL A 41 -5.27 2.86 11.27
CA VAL A 41 -6.52 2.15 11.61
C VAL A 41 -6.34 0.64 11.55
N ILE A 42 -5.72 0.10 10.50
CA ILE A 42 -5.50 -1.35 10.32
C ILE A 42 -4.59 -1.91 11.41
N LEU A 43 -3.54 -1.17 11.76
CA LEU A 43 -2.60 -1.54 12.82
C LEU A 43 -3.17 -1.32 14.24
N ASN A 44 -4.35 -0.70 14.36
CA ASN A 44 -4.94 -0.29 15.62
C ASN A 44 -3.96 0.50 16.51
N HIS A 45 -3.14 1.37 15.89
CA HIS A 45 -2.11 2.11 16.60
C HIS A 45 -2.10 3.57 16.15
N LYS A 46 -2.11 4.50 17.12
CA LYS A 46 -2.08 5.95 16.87
C LYS A 46 -0.72 6.48 16.39
N ASN A 47 0.31 5.65 16.29
CA ASN A 47 1.66 6.09 15.98
C ASN A 47 1.85 6.10 14.46
N ARG A 48 1.87 7.31 13.89
CA ARG A 48 2.02 7.51 12.44
C ARG A 48 3.37 7.04 11.92
N ASN A 49 4.42 7.05 12.74
CA ASN A 49 5.74 6.54 12.33
C ASN A 49 5.72 5.03 12.13
N LEU A 50 4.97 4.30 12.96
CA LEU A 50 4.79 2.86 12.79
C LEU A 50 4.01 2.54 11.52
N ALA A 51 2.92 3.28 11.27
CA ALA A 51 2.14 3.18 10.04
C ALA A 51 3.01 3.46 8.80
N LEU A 52 3.85 4.51 8.83
CA LEU A 52 4.79 4.81 7.76
C LEU A 52 5.84 3.71 7.58
N LEU A 53 6.34 3.12 8.65
CA LEU A 53 7.35 2.06 8.56
C LEU A 53 6.78 0.80 7.88
N VAL A 54 5.56 0.41 8.26
CA VAL A 54 4.84 -0.70 7.61
C VAL A 54 4.50 -0.37 6.16
N GLY A 55 4.00 0.83 5.89
CA GLY A 55 3.68 1.27 4.54
C GLY A 55 4.91 1.35 3.63
N ARG A 56 6.06 1.80 4.15
CA ARG A 56 7.36 1.77 3.45
C ARG A 56 7.88 0.36 3.18
N ALA A 57 7.50 -0.61 4.01
CA ALA A 57 7.80 -2.02 3.77
C ALA A 57 6.95 -2.57 2.60
N LEU A 58 5.68 -2.17 2.52
CA LEU A 58 4.81 -2.51 1.37
C LEU A 58 5.30 -1.87 0.06
N ASP A 59 5.71 -0.60 0.14
CA ASP A 59 6.33 0.15 -0.95
C ASP A 59 7.64 -0.51 -1.43
N SER A 60 8.52 -0.95 -0.53
CA SER A 60 9.72 -1.72 -0.93
C SER A 60 9.42 -3.06 -1.62
N GLN A 61 8.20 -3.58 -1.49
CA GLN A 61 7.73 -4.79 -2.18
C GLN A 61 6.97 -4.45 -3.48
N GLY A 62 6.98 -3.17 -3.86
CA GLY A 62 6.30 -2.64 -5.03
C GLY A 62 4.79 -2.64 -4.92
N PHE A 63 4.21 -2.87 -3.74
CA PHE A 63 2.76 -2.99 -3.58
C PHE A 63 2.05 -1.62 -3.65
N ILE A 64 2.69 -0.59 -3.08
CA ILE A 64 2.25 0.81 -3.12
C ILE A 64 3.38 1.62 -3.73
N ASN A 65 3.16 2.26 -4.87
CA ASN A 65 4.20 3.04 -5.55
C ASN A 65 3.77 4.50 -5.66
N GLU A 66 4.70 5.42 -5.48
CA GLU A 66 4.44 6.83 -5.78
C GLU A 66 4.31 7.01 -7.29
N VAL A 67 3.35 7.82 -7.70
CA VAL A 67 3.06 8.09 -9.10
C VAL A 67 4.23 8.74 -9.83
N ASN A 68 4.99 9.59 -9.13
CA ASN A 68 6.18 10.24 -9.68
C ASN A 68 7.47 9.42 -9.48
N TYR A 69 7.42 8.29 -8.75
CA TYR A 69 8.59 7.45 -8.41
C TYR A 69 9.77 8.21 -7.74
N GLU A 70 9.53 9.38 -7.15
CA GLU A 70 10.59 10.20 -6.57
C GLU A 70 10.89 9.81 -5.11
N HIS A 71 9.88 9.32 -4.39
CA HIS A 71 9.91 9.15 -2.95
C HIS A 71 9.20 7.88 -2.48
N ARG A 72 9.79 7.26 -1.45
CA ARG A 72 9.12 6.24 -0.64
C ARG A 72 7.86 6.80 0.03
N LEU A 73 6.99 5.93 0.56
CA LEU A 73 5.77 6.37 1.25
C LEU A 73 6.03 7.48 2.28
N ARG A 74 5.35 8.61 2.09
CA ARG A 74 5.35 9.80 2.95
C ARG A 74 3.93 10.14 3.37
N ASP A 75 3.80 10.61 4.60
CA ASP A 75 2.54 11.12 5.14
C ASP A 75 2.33 12.55 4.65
N SER A 76 1.83 12.68 3.42
CA SER A 76 1.56 13.97 2.79
C SER A 76 0.33 13.88 1.89
N PRO A 77 -0.55 14.88 1.91
CA PRO A 77 -1.68 14.95 0.98
C PRO A 77 -1.21 15.20 -0.46
N GLY A 78 -0.02 15.79 -0.66
CA GLY A 78 0.51 16.11 -1.99
C GLY A 78 1.26 14.97 -2.67
N ALA A 79 1.59 13.90 -1.94
CA ALA A 79 2.25 12.72 -2.49
C ALA A 79 1.18 11.72 -2.94
N LEU A 80 1.16 11.39 -4.24
CA LEU A 80 0.15 10.53 -4.84
C LEU A 80 0.72 9.14 -5.04
N TYR A 81 -0.04 8.13 -4.67
CA TYR A 81 0.34 6.72 -4.72
C TYR A 81 -0.73 5.89 -5.42
N ARG A 82 -0.30 4.71 -5.87
CA ARG A 82 -1.11 3.73 -6.58
C ARG A 82 -0.74 2.32 -6.15
N PHE A 83 -1.71 1.42 -6.16
CA PHE A 83 -1.43 0.00 -6.02
C PHE A 83 -0.83 -0.59 -7.30
N ARG A 84 0.12 -1.53 -7.17
CA ARG A 84 0.84 -2.20 -8.27
C ARG A 84 -0.03 -2.71 -9.44
N SER A 85 -1.33 -2.96 -9.20
CA SER A 85 -2.21 -3.66 -10.14
C SER A 85 -3.12 -2.77 -10.99
N HIS A 86 -3.09 -1.44 -10.82
CA HIS A 86 -3.86 -0.54 -11.66
C HIS A 86 -2.91 0.21 -12.59
N HIS A 87 -2.46 -0.41 -13.70
CA HIS A 87 -1.76 0.37 -14.73
C HIS A 87 -2.79 1.24 -15.45
N GLY A 88 -2.92 2.50 -15.03
CA GLY A 88 -3.65 3.55 -15.76
C GLY A 88 -2.91 3.94 -17.03
N LEU A 89 -2.90 3.05 -18.02
CA LEU A 89 -2.40 3.32 -19.37
C LEU A 89 -3.59 3.69 -20.28
N PRO A 90 -3.41 4.61 -21.25
CA PRO A 90 -4.37 4.82 -22.33
C PRO A 90 -4.55 3.52 -23.11
N VAL A 91 -5.80 3.17 -23.39
CA VAL A 91 -6.26 1.88 -23.96
C VAL A 91 -5.78 1.65 -25.42
N GLU A 92 -5.06 2.58 -26.03
CA GLU A 92 -4.78 2.55 -27.48
C GLU A 92 -3.53 1.76 -27.91
N MET A 93 -2.83 1.09 -27.00
CA MET A 93 -1.69 0.23 -27.37
C MET A 93 -1.60 -0.99 -26.46
N ILE A 94 -2.41 -2.02 -26.71
CA ILE A 94 -2.35 -3.26 -25.93
C ILE A 94 -2.24 -4.48 -26.87
N ASP A 95 -1.04 -5.09 -26.88
CA ASP A 95 -0.82 -6.50 -27.20
C ASP A 95 -1.50 -7.40 -26.13
N GLU A 96 -1.82 -8.65 -26.49
CA GLU A 96 -2.64 -9.62 -25.72
C GLU A 96 -2.23 -9.91 -24.26
N GLU A 97 -1.11 -9.40 -23.76
CA GLU A 97 -0.57 -9.67 -22.41
C GLU A 97 -1.04 -8.73 -21.28
N GLN A 98 -1.81 -7.67 -21.56
CA GLN A 98 -2.38 -6.80 -20.50
C GLN A 98 -3.90 -6.97 -20.34
N ARG A 99 -4.29 -8.13 -19.82
CA ARG A 99 -5.63 -8.35 -19.27
C ARG A 99 -5.88 -7.41 -18.08
N ILE A 100 -7.03 -6.73 -18.07
CA ILE A 100 -7.51 -5.96 -16.91
C ILE A 100 -7.46 -6.88 -15.69
N LYS A 101 -6.56 -6.60 -14.75
CA LYS A 101 -6.39 -7.40 -13.54
C LYS A 101 -7.65 -7.28 -12.70
N THR A 102 -8.36 -8.39 -12.55
CA THR A 102 -9.54 -8.50 -11.70
C THR A 102 -9.14 -8.38 -10.22
N LYS A 103 -10.11 -8.16 -9.32
CA LYS A 103 -9.84 -8.13 -7.87
C LYS A 103 -9.10 -9.39 -7.38
N ASP A 104 -9.33 -10.54 -8.01
CA ASP A 104 -8.64 -11.79 -7.71
C ASP A 104 -7.16 -11.79 -8.14
N ASP A 105 -6.83 -11.13 -9.25
CA ASP A 105 -5.45 -10.96 -9.72
C ASP A 105 -4.65 -10.04 -8.78
N VAL A 106 -5.30 -9.00 -8.22
CA VAL A 106 -4.68 -8.13 -7.21
C VAL A 106 -4.48 -8.87 -5.88
N LEU A 107 -5.45 -9.71 -5.50
CA LEU A 107 -5.34 -10.57 -4.32
C LEU A 107 -4.19 -11.57 -4.46
N MET A 108 -3.95 -12.12 -5.65
CA MET A 108 -2.78 -12.95 -5.93
C MET A 108 -1.46 -12.19 -5.72
N ASP A 109 -1.39 -10.89 -6.07
CA ASP A 109 -0.20 -10.07 -5.81
C ASP A 109 0.00 -9.80 -4.30
N THR A 110 -1.06 -9.72 -3.50
CA THR A 110 -0.92 -9.67 -2.02
C THR A 110 -0.31 -10.94 -1.44
N LYS A 111 -0.44 -12.08 -2.12
CA LYS A 111 0.20 -13.35 -1.74
C LYS A 111 1.70 -13.34 -2.00
N ARG A 112 2.19 -12.44 -2.86
CA ARG A 112 3.64 -12.22 -3.10
C ARG A 112 4.27 -11.29 -2.07
N VAL A 113 3.47 -10.44 -1.42
CA VAL A 113 3.95 -9.64 -0.28
C VAL A 113 4.29 -10.59 0.86
N ASN A 114 5.51 -10.53 1.38
CA ASN A 114 5.99 -11.42 2.42
C ASN A 114 6.72 -10.65 3.52
N GLY A 115 6.85 -11.28 4.69
CA GLY A 115 7.61 -10.75 5.81
C GLY A 115 6.78 -10.63 7.08
N ILE A 116 7.48 -10.80 8.21
CA ILE A 116 6.94 -10.63 9.55
C ILE A 116 7.46 -9.30 10.07
N PHE A 117 6.55 -8.38 10.32
CA PHE A 117 6.89 -7.13 10.96
C PHE A 117 6.99 -7.35 12.46
N THR A 118 8.23 -7.47 12.92
CA THR A 118 8.60 -7.83 14.28
C THR A 118 8.23 -6.74 15.26
N VAL A 119 8.48 -5.46 14.96
CA VAL A 119 8.21 -4.31 15.85
C VAL A 119 6.77 -4.24 16.38
N LEU A 120 5.82 -4.92 15.74
CA LEU A 120 4.41 -5.04 16.16
C LEU A 120 4.14 -6.18 17.16
N THR A 121 5.12 -7.02 17.48
CA THR A 121 5.00 -8.08 18.49
C THR A 121 5.76 -7.67 19.74
N GLU A 122 5.04 -7.60 20.86
CA GLU A 122 5.60 -7.24 22.17
C GLU A 122 6.65 -8.24 22.66
N CYS A 123 6.62 -9.49 22.16
CA CYS A 123 7.60 -10.49 22.51
C CYS A 123 7.95 -11.46 21.40
N TYR A 124 9.24 -11.78 21.32
CA TYR A 124 9.86 -12.59 20.27
C TYR A 124 10.29 -13.97 20.73
N SER A 125 10.00 -14.34 21.98
CA SER A 125 10.40 -15.62 22.58
C SER A 125 9.18 -16.42 23.05
N PRO A 126 9.16 -17.77 22.88
CA PRO A 126 8.17 -18.65 23.49
C PRO A 126 8.12 -18.56 25.02
N THR A 127 9.20 -18.09 25.65
CA THR A 127 9.31 -17.94 27.11
C THR A 127 8.94 -16.56 27.62
N CYS A 128 8.45 -15.67 26.76
CA CYS A 128 8.12 -14.34 27.20
C CYS A 128 6.91 -14.34 28.13
N THR A 129 7.15 -13.98 29.38
CA THR A 129 6.14 -13.56 30.34
C THR A 129 6.17 -12.05 30.37
N ARG A 130 5.01 -11.40 30.14
CA ARG A 130 4.85 -9.97 30.39
C ARG A 130 5.17 -9.73 31.87
N GLY A 131 6.28 -9.06 32.15
CA GLY A 131 6.61 -8.54 33.48
C GLY A 131 5.85 -7.27 33.77
#